data_AF-A0A318T8M9-F1
#
_entry.id   AF-A0A318T8M9-F1
#
_cell.length_a   1.000
_cell.length_b   1.000
_cell.length_c   1.000
_cell.angle_alpha   90.00
_cell.angle_beta   90.00
_cell.angle_gamma   90.00
#
_symmetry.space_group_name_H-M   'P 1'
#
loop_
_entity.id
_entity.type
_entity.pdbx_description
1 polymer ?
#
loop_
_entity_poly.entity_id
_entity_poly.type
_entity_poly.pdbx_seq_one_letter_code
_entity_poly.pdbx_strand_id
1 'polypeptide(L)'
;MPEDRVIGTVLAILGVAMTAYSMTIPAPFASSGDLGPAVLPQLLGILMTILGLLLALRKPRTQPGEATEESLPADEQVVRIAAPSRNRQILLGVALVAFIALFDKLGFTLSAVLFLMATMALLGPFTRAHLMRAGGLSLSVALALGYILNGLLGLTIPGVWIG
;
A
#
# COMPACT_ATOMS: atom_id res chain seq x y z
N MET A 1 -16.18 -1.39 18.81
CA MET A 1 -17.29 -0.68 18.17
C MET A 1 -17.92 -1.61 17.13
N PRO A 2 -19.27 -1.71 17.05
CA PRO A 2 -19.97 -2.59 16.11
C PRO A 2 -19.81 -2.14 14.64
N GLU A 3 -19.57 -0.85 14.42
CA GLU A 3 -19.38 -0.23 13.10
C GLU A 3 -18.18 -0.81 12.34
N ASP A 4 -17.02 -0.93 12.98
CA ASP A 4 -15.82 -1.58 12.39
C ASP A 4 -16.12 -3.01 11.93
N ARG A 5 -16.93 -3.74 12.70
CA ARG A 5 -17.29 -5.13 12.36
C ARG A 5 -18.25 -5.18 11.17
N VAL A 6 -19.20 -4.25 11.08
CA VAL A 6 -20.11 -4.13 9.93
C VAL A 6 -19.32 -3.75 8.68
N ILE A 7 -18.47 -2.72 8.75
CA ILE A 7 -17.61 -2.29 7.64
C ILE A 7 -16.70 -3.43 7.18
N GLY A 8 -16.03 -4.11 8.11
CA GLY A 8 -15.16 -5.24 7.80
C GLY A 8 -15.92 -6.40 7.13
N THR A 9 -17.11 -6.72 7.61
CA THR A 9 -17.93 -7.80 7.04
C THR A 9 -18.41 -7.45 5.64
N VAL A 10 -18.90 -6.22 5.42
CA VAL A 10 -19.32 -5.75 4.09
C VAL A 10 -18.14 -5.76 3.11
N LEU A 11 -16.98 -5.28 3.55
CA LEU A 11 -15.76 -5.27 2.74
C LEU A 11 -15.31 -6.69 2.37
N ALA A 12 -15.43 -7.64 3.31
CA ALA A 12 -15.10 -9.04 3.05
C ALA A 12 -16.04 -9.67 2.02
N ILE A 13 -17.35 -9.43 2.14
CA ILE A 13 -18.35 -9.92 1.17
C ILE A 13 -18.07 -9.33 -0.22
N LEU A 14 -17.79 -8.02 -0.28
CA LEU A 14 -17.49 -7.35 -1.54
C LEU A 14 -16.21 -7.90 -2.19
N GLY A 15 -15.17 -8.15 -1.39
CA GLY A 15 -13.92 -8.76 -1.85
C GLY A 15 -14.13 -10.16 -2.43
N VAL A 16 -14.93 -11.00 -1.75
CA VAL A 16 -15.28 -12.35 -2.24
C VAL A 16 -16.08 -12.26 -3.54
N ALA A 17 -17.10 -11.38 -3.60
CA ALA A 17 -17.91 -11.19 -4.79
C ALA A 17 -17.07 -10.71 -5.99
N MET A 18 -16.15 -9.78 -5.75
CA MET A 18 -15.22 -9.27 -6.76
C MET A 18 -14.28 -10.37 -7.26
N THR A 19 -13.74 -11.19 -6.36
CA THR A 19 -12.88 -12.32 -6.71
C THR A 19 -13.65 -13.36 -7.53
N ALA A 20 -14.89 -13.66 -7.14
CA ALA A 20 -15.76 -14.61 -7.85
C ALA A 20 -16.15 -14.08 -9.23
N TYR A 21 -16.48 -12.80 -9.35
CA TYR A 21 -16.77 -12.17 -10.65
C TYR A 21 -15.52 -12.13 -11.54
N SER A 22 -14.34 -11.94 -10.95
CA SER A 22 -13.09 -11.96 -11.71
C SER A 22 -12.85 -13.30 -12.43
N MET A 23 -13.31 -14.41 -11.85
CA MET A 23 -13.20 -15.74 -12.45
C MET A 23 -14.11 -15.96 -13.66
N THR A 24 -15.11 -15.09 -13.89
CA THR A 24 -15.99 -15.17 -15.06
C THR A 24 -15.46 -14.36 -16.25
N ILE A 25 -14.41 -13.56 -16.05
CA ILE A 25 -13.79 -12.78 -17.12
C ILE A 25 -13.08 -13.74 -18.07
N PRO A 26 -13.48 -13.79 -19.36
CA PRO A 26 -12.80 -14.64 -20.33
C PRO A 26 -11.34 -14.21 -20.44
N ALA A 27 -10.43 -15.18 -20.52
CA ALA A 27 -8.99 -14.95 -20.61
C ALA A 27 -8.46 -15.26 -22.03
N PRO A 28 -8.84 -14.48 -23.06
CA PRO A 28 -8.47 -14.76 -24.45
C PRO A 28 -6.95 -14.66 -24.71
N PHE A 29 -6.16 -14.10 -23.78
CA PHE A 29 -4.72 -13.88 -23.93
C PHE A 29 -3.83 -14.75 -23.01
N ALA A 30 -4.42 -15.64 -22.21
CA ALA A 30 -3.69 -16.44 -21.22
C ALA A 30 -2.60 -17.37 -21.81
N SER A 31 -2.65 -17.68 -23.11
CA SER A 31 -1.68 -18.52 -23.80
C SER A 31 -0.41 -17.81 -24.26
N SER A 32 -0.32 -16.48 -24.15
CA SER A 32 0.78 -15.69 -24.71
C SER A 32 1.75 -15.11 -23.67
N GLY A 33 1.71 -15.61 -22.43
CA GLY A 33 2.46 -15.04 -21.30
C GLY A 33 1.83 -13.75 -20.74
N ASP A 34 0.65 -13.37 -21.23
CA ASP A 34 -0.12 -12.24 -20.72
C ASP A 34 -1.15 -12.73 -19.71
N LEU A 35 -1.05 -12.20 -18.50
CA LEU A 35 -1.91 -12.53 -17.39
C LEU A 35 -3.16 -11.67 -17.55
N GLY A 36 -4.13 -12.24 -18.28
CA GLY A 36 -5.32 -11.55 -18.78
C GLY A 36 -6.06 -10.66 -17.77
N PRO A 37 -7.04 -9.87 -18.23
CA PRO A 37 -7.61 -8.72 -17.51
C PRO A 37 -8.25 -9.05 -16.15
N ALA A 38 -8.43 -10.32 -15.83
CA ALA A 38 -8.92 -10.83 -14.56
C ALA A 38 -7.91 -10.71 -13.39
N VAL A 39 -6.61 -10.56 -13.62
CA VAL A 39 -5.64 -10.63 -12.50
C VAL A 39 -5.73 -9.44 -11.54
N LEU A 40 -5.90 -8.23 -12.07
CA LEU A 40 -6.04 -7.02 -11.24
C LEU A 40 -7.30 -7.07 -10.35
N PRO A 41 -8.51 -7.35 -10.87
CA PRO A 41 -9.68 -7.48 -10.03
C PRO A 41 -9.57 -8.59 -8.99
N GLN A 42 -8.92 -9.70 -9.34
CA GLN A 42 -8.69 -10.82 -8.43
C GLN A 42 -7.79 -10.46 -7.25
N LEU A 43 -6.67 -9.77 -7.50
CA LEU A 43 -5.77 -9.27 -6.44
C LEU A 43 -6.48 -8.32 -5.48
N LEU A 44 -7.24 -7.36 -6.02
CA LEU A 44 -8.00 -6.41 -5.21
C LEU A 44 -9.08 -7.10 -4.38
N GLY A 45 -9.81 -8.06 -4.97
CA GLY A 45 -10.82 -8.84 -4.27
C GLY A 45 -10.24 -9.64 -3.10
N ILE A 46 -9.10 -10.30 -3.32
CA ILE A 46 -8.39 -11.03 -2.25
C ILE A 46 -7.95 -10.09 -1.13
N LEU A 47 -7.34 -8.94 -1.48
CA LEU A 47 -6.86 -7.98 -0.49
C LEU A 47 -8.01 -7.40 0.33
N MET A 48 -9.12 -7.01 -0.31
CA MET A 48 -10.34 -6.56 0.37
C MET A 48 -10.90 -7.62 1.30
N THR A 49 -10.89 -8.89 0.88
CA THR A 49 -11.37 -10.01 1.70
C THR A 49 -10.55 -10.15 2.97
N ILE A 50 -9.22 -10.15 2.84
CA ILE A 50 -8.30 -10.29 3.98
C ILE A 50 -8.46 -9.11 4.95
N LEU A 51 -8.42 -7.87 4.44
CA LEU A 51 -8.55 -6.68 5.28
C LEU A 51 -9.93 -6.60 5.95
N GLY A 52 -11.00 -6.92 5.21
CA GLY A 52 -12.35 -6.96 5.75
C GLY A 52 -12.49 -7.98 6.88
N LEU A 53 -11.93 -9.18 6.69
CA LEU A 53 -11.96 -10.23 7.70
C LEU A 53 -11.15 -9.85 8.96
N LEU A 54 -9.94 -9.29 8.77
CA LEU A 54 -9.13 -8.78 9.88
C LEU A 54 -9.85 -7.70 10.68
N LEU A 55 -10.56 -6.80 10.00
CA LEU A 55 -11.32 -5.73 10.64
C LEU A 55 -12.55 -6.29 11.38
N ALA A 56 -13.25 -7.26 10.78
CA ALA A 56 -14.42 -7.92 11.38
C ALA A 56 -14.08 -8.75 12.64
N LEU A 57 -12.89 -9.35 12.66
CA LEU A 57 -12.38 -10.19 13.75
C LEU A 57 -11.60 -9.40 14.81
N ARG A 58 -11.39 -8.10 14.63
CA ARG A 58 -10.63 -7.27 15.56
C ARG A 58 -11.33 -7.22 16.92
N LYS A 59 -10.72 -7.79 17.96
CA LYS A 59 -11.22 -7.67 19.34
C LYS A 59 -11.10 -6.21 19.81
N PRO A 60 -12.12 -5.66 20.51
CA PRO A 60 -11.98 -4.38 21.18
C PRO A 60 -10.86 -4.48 22.21
N ARG A 61 -9.87 -3.59 22.12
CA ARG A 61 -8.84 -3.45 23.16
C ARG A 61 -9.51 -2.84 24.39
N THR A 62 -9.62 -3.60 25.47
CA THR A 62 -9.89 -3.04 26.80
C THR A 62 -8.69 -2.18 27.19
N GLN A 63 -8.86 -0.86 27.21
CA GLN A 63 -7.91 0.05 27.86
C GLN A 63 -8.05 -0.12 29.37
N PRO A 64 -6.99 -0.46 30.13
CA PRO A 64 -7.04 -0.43 31.58
C PRO A 64 -6.94 1.01 32.06
N GLY A 65 -8.00 1.50 32.72
CA GLY A 65 -7.93 2.62 33.66
C GLY A 65 -8.52 3.94 33.17
N GLU A 66 -9.84 4.09 33.28
CA GLU A 66 -10.45 5.40 33.53
C GLU A 66 -11.05 5.35 34.95
N ALA A 67 -10.23 5.69 35.94
CA ALA A 67 -10.74 6.15 37.22
C ALA A 67 -10.94 7.66 37.10
N THR A 68 -12.22 8.02 37.05
CA THR A 68 -12.81 9.34 37.00
C THR A 68 -12.08 10.39 37.84
N GLU A 69 -11.44 11.35 37.18
CA GLU A 69 -11.52 12.80 37.43
C GLU A 69 -10.70 13.53 36.35
N GLU A 70 -11.27 14.61 35.81
CA GLU A 70 -10.72 15.51 34.77
C GLU A 70 -10.50 14.96 33.35
N SER A 71 -10.86 15.81 32.38
CA SER A 71 -10.60 15.73 30.93
C SER A 71 -11.66 15.00 30.11
N LEU A 72 -12.31 15.77 29.22
CA LEU A 72 -13.09 15.24 28.10
C LEU A 72 -12.25 14.18 27.35
N PRO A 73 -12.68 12.90 27.23
CA PRO A 73 -11.86 11.88 26.58
C PRO A 73 -12.10 11.86 25.07
N ALA A 74 -11.11 12.33 24.34
CA ALA A 74 -10.47 11.77 23.15
C ALA A 74 -11.25 10.78 22.24
N ASP A 75 -12.50 11.07 21.89
CA ASP A 75 -13.06 10.62 20.62
C ASP A 75 -12.34 11.34 19.46
N GLU A 76 -11.96 10.61 18.42
CA GLU A 76 -11.16 11.04 17.26
C GLU A 76 -9.66 11.33 17.49
N GLN A 77 -8.89 10.30 17.84
CA GLN A 77 -7.52 10.23 17.30
C GLN A 77 -7.57 9.83 15.81
N VAL A 78 -8.20 10.68 14.98
CA VAL A 78 -7.72 10.83 13.61
C VAL A 78 -6.27 11.23 13.79
N VAL A 79 -5.34 10.37 13.40
CA VAL A 79 -3.95 10.78 13.24
C VAL A 79 -3.99 11.88 12.18
N ARG A 80 -4.20 13.13 12.61
CA ARG A 80 -3.99 14.31 11.78
C ARG A 80 -2.50 14.32 11.56
N ILE A 81 -2.06 13.60 10.54
CA ILE A 81 -0.77 13.78 9.92
C ILE A 81 -0.77 15.26 9.56
N ALA A 82 -0.03 16.05 10.35
CA ALA A 82 0.07 17.48 10.12
C ALA A 82 0.47 17.66 8.66
N ALA A 83 -0.27 18.49 7.92
CA ALA A 83 0.01 18.73 6.52
C ALA A 83 1.50 19.11 6.41
N PRO A 84 2.28 18.41 5.56
CA PRO A 84 3.71 18.69 5.46
C PRO A 84 3.89 20.16 5.11
N SER A 85 4.92 20.79 5.69
CA SER A 85 5.23 22.19 5.40
C SER A 85 5.36 22.42 3.90
N ARG A 86 5.04 23.63 3.42
CA ARG A 86 5.08 23.96 1.98
C ARG A 86 6.41 23.56 1.32
N ASN A 87 7.51 23.70 2.04
CA ASN A 87 8.84 23.27 1.58
C ASN A 87 8.94 21.76 1.39
N ARG A 88 8.40 20.95 2.31
CA ARG A 88 8.35 19.49 2.16
C ARG A 88 7.45 19.06 1.01
N GLN A 89 6.33 19.75 0.78
CA GLN A 89 5.45 19.47 -0.37
C GLN A 89 6.17 19.72 -1.70
N ILE A 90 6.88 20.85 -1.81
CA ILE A 90 7.70 21.15 -3.00
C ILE A 90 8.76 20.07 -3.19
N LEU A 91 9.44 19.67 -2.12
CA LEU A 91 10.51 18.68 -2.18
C LEU A 91 9.99 17.27 -2.53
N LEU A 92 8.78 16.91 -2.10
CA LEU A 92 8.08 15.69 -2.56
C LEU A 92 7.75 15.77 -4.05
N GLY A 93 7.28 16.93 -4.52
CA GLY A 93 7.05 17.16 -5.95
C GLY A 93 8.34 17.02 -6.77
N VAL A 94 9.45 17.57 -6.29
CA VAL A 94 10.76 17.41 -6.92
C VAL A 94 11.21 15.94 -6.90
N ALA A 95 11.01 15.22 -5.80
CA ALA A 95 11.33 13.79 -5.72
C ALA A 95 10.51 12.96 -6.72
N LEU A 96 9.24 13.32 -6.96
CA LEU A 96 8.40 12.69 -7.96
C LEU A 96 8.89 12.97 -9.39
N VAL A 97 9.22 14.23 -9.70
CA VAL A 97 9.78 14.59 -11.02
C VAL A 97 11.13 13.89 -11.25
N ALA A 98 11.96 13.83 -10.21
CA ALA A 98 13.22 13.11 -10.24
C ALA A 98 12.99 11.61 -10.49
N PHE A 99 12.01 10.99 -9.82
CA PHE A 99 11.63 9.60 -10.07
C PHE A 99 11.29 9.35 -11.53
N ILE A 100 10.46 10.19 -12.15
CA ILE A 100 10.06 10.07 -13.56
C ILE A 100 11.28 10.20 -14.48
N ALA A 101 12.13 11.21 -14.26
CA ALA A 101 13.33 11.41 -15.07
C ALA A 101 14.37 10.29 -14.91
N LEU A 102 14.43 9.68 -13.72
CA LEU A 102 15.35 8.59 -13.41
C LEU A 102 14.82 7.24 -13.91
N PHE A 103 13.49 7.12 -14.07
CA PHE A 103 12.81 5.92 -14.51
C PHE A 103 13.36 5.39 -15.83
N ASP A 104 13.53 6.26 -16.83
CA ASP A 104 14.04 5.88 -18.15
C ASP A 104 15.51 5.45 -18.13
N LYS A 105 16.30 5.93 -17.17
CA LYS A 105 17.75 5.67 -17.10
C LYS A 105 18.12 4.51 -16.19
N LEU A 106 17.54 4.46 -15.00
CA LEU A 106 17.87 3.50 -13.94
C LEU A 106 16.88 2.33 -13.89
N GLY A 107 15.73 2.46 -14.56
CA GLY A 107 14.65 1.50 -14.51
C GLY A 107 13.82 1.58 -13.22
N PHE A 108 12.81 0.72 -13.16
CA PHE A 108 11.77 0.77 -12.14
C PHE A 108 12.30 0.52 -10.72
N THR A 109 13.05 -0.56 -10.48
CA THR A 109 13.41 -0.97 -9.11
C THR A 109 14.25 0.09 -8.42
N LEU A 110 15.30 0.58 -9.08
CA LEU A 110 16.23 1.54 -8.46
C LEU A 110 15.58 2.92 -8.28
N SER A 111 14.80 3.38 -9.26
CA SER A 111 14.06 4.63 -9.17
C SER A 111 13.00 4.59 -8.05
N ALA A 112 12.27 3.47 -7.93
CA ALA A 112 11.25 3.30 -6.90
C ALA A 112 11.84 3.26 -5.49
N VAL A 113 12.97 2.55 -5.30
CA VAL A 113 13.69 2.53 -4.02
C VAL A 113 14.12 3.93 -3.62
N LEU A 114 14.74 4.68 -4.53
CA LEU A 114 15.18 6.06 -4.26
C LEU A 114 13.99 6.98 -3.93
N PHE A 115 12.88 6.84 -4.66
CA PHE A 115 11.68 7.63 -4.42
C PHE A 115 11.04 7.31 -3.06
N LEU A 116 10.87 6.03 -2.72
CA LEU A 116 10.31 5.62 -1.42
C LEU A 116 11.24 6.02 -0.28
N MET A 117 12.55 5.90 -0.46
CA MET A 117 13.54 6.32 0.54
C MET A 117 13.50 7.83 0.74
N ALA A 118 13.41 8.62 -0.33
CA ALA A 118 13.33 10.08 -0.27
C ALA A 118 12.02 10.54 0.40
N THR A 119 10.89 9.94 0.05
CA THR A 119 9.59 10.27 0.65
C THR A 119 9.54 9.91 2.14
N MET A 120 10.06 8.74 2.53
CA MET A 120 10.17 8.35 3.94
C MET A 120 11.13 9.24 4.73
N ALA A 121 12.23 9.69 4.13
CA ALA A 121 13.15 10.63 4.77
C ALA A 121 12.52 12.02 4.95
N LEU A 122 11.68 12.47 4.01
CA LEU A 122 11.01 13.77 4.07
C LEU A 122 9.84 13.81 5.05
N LEU A 123 9.09 12.71 5.16
CA LEU A 123 7.93 12.62 6.05
C LEU A 123 8.32 12.16 7.45
N GLY A 124 9.36 11.33 7.58
CA GLY A 124 9.79 10.75 8.85
C GLY A 124 10.80 11.60 9.64
N PRO A 125 11.05 11.25 10.91
CA PRO A 125 12.17 11.80 11.67
C PRO A 125 13.50 11.35 11.04
N PHE A 126 14.45 12.28 10.94
CA PHE A 126 15.82 12.04 10.42
C PHE A 126 16.68 11.26 11.43
N THR A 127 16.27 10.03 11.77
CA THR A 127 17.00 9.13 12.66
C THR A 127 17.62 8.00 11.83
N ARG A 128 18.90 7.65 12.06
CA ARG A 128 19.60 6.59 11.31
C ARG A 128 18.86 5.24 11.31
N ALA A 129 18.27 4.87 12.45
CA ALA A 129 17.46 3.65 12.56
C ALA A 129 16.17 3.70 11.73
N HIS A 130 15.58 4.88 11.56
CA HIS A 130 14.41 5.10 10.71
C HIS A 130 14.81 5.00 9.23
N LEU A 131 15.98 5.53 8.86
CA LEU A 131 16.49 5.45 7.50
C LEU A 131 16.85 4.01 7.09
N MET A 132 17.41 3.19 7.99
CA MET A 132 17.65 1.77 7.72
C MET A 132 16.35 0.98 7.53
N ARG A 133 15.34 1.21 8.38
CA ARG A 133 14.02 0.56 8.24
C ARG A 133 13.31 1.02 6.97
N ALA A 134 13.40 2.31 6.64
CA ALA A 134 12.86 2.88 5.41
C ALA A 134 13.54 2.30 4.17
N GLY A 135 14.87 2.15 4.18
CA GLY A 135 15.62 1.51 3.10
C GLY A 135 15.21 0.04 2.89
N GLY A 136 15.11 -0.74 3.98
CA GLY A 136 14.64 -2.12 3.90
C GLY A 136 13.21 -2.23 3.37
N LEU A 137 12.28 -1.45 3.92
CA LEU A 137 10.87 -1.48 3.53
C LEU A 137 10.69 -1.02 2.08
N SER A 138 11.37 0.04 1.67
CA SER A 138 11.31 0.56 0.29
C SER A 138 11.84 -0.45 -0.72
N LEU A 139 12.94 -1.14 -0.41
CA LEU A 139 13.47 -2.21 -1.25
C LEU A 139 12.49 -3.38 -1.34
N SER A 140 11.96 -3.86 -0.22
CA SER A 140 10.99 -4.95 -0.21
C SER A 140 9.74 -4.61 -1.02
N VAL A 141 9.20 -3.39 -0.86
CA VAL A 141 8.01 -2.93 -1.60
C VAL A 141 8.31 -2.78 -3.09
N ALA A 142 9.45 -2.17 -3.46
CA ALA A 142 9.83 -2.02 -4.86
C ALA A 142 10.05 -3.38 -5.55
N LEU A 143 10.68 -4.34 -4.87
CA LEU A 143 10.87 -5.69 -5.41
C LEU A 143 9.54 -6.44 -5.54
N ALA A 144 8.68 -6.39 -4.51
CA ALA A 144 7.36 -7.03 -4.56
C ALA A 144 6.51 -6.45 -5.69
N LEU A 145 6.50 -5.13 -5.85
CA LEU A 145 5.75 -4.46 -6.90
C LEU A 145 6.34 -4.74 -8.28
N GLY A 146 7.68 -4.79 -8.42
CA GLY A 146 8.35 -5.16 -9.66
C GLY A 146 8.01 -6.59 -10.10
N TYR A 147 8.05 -7.54 -9.15
CA TYR A 147 7.65 -8.92 -9.39
C TYR A 147 6.18 -9.05 -9.77
N ILE A 148 5.28 -8.34 -9.08
CA ILE A 148 3.85 -8.35 -9.41
C ILE A 148 3.61 -7.75 -10.80
N LEU A 149 4.26 -6.65 -11.15
CA LEU A 149 4.04 -6.00 -12.44
C LEU A 149 4.64 -6.82 -13.59
N ASN A 150 5.86 -7.32 -13.42
CA ASN A 150 6.54 -8.04 -14.48
C ASN A 150 6.10 -9.51 -14.57
N GLY A 151 6.17 -10.23 -13.46
CA GLY A 151 5.85 -11.66 -13.40
C GLY A 151 4.36 -11.95 -13.28
N LEU A 152 3.57 -11.07 -12.64
CA LEU A 152 2.15 -11.31 -12.36
C LEU A 152 1.18 -10.52 -13.26
N LEU A 153 1.64 -9.50 -13.99
CA LEU A 153 0.82 -8.71 -14.92
C LEU A 153 1.38 -8.68 -16.34
N GLY A 154 2.51 -9.36 -16.60
CA GLY A 154 3.13 -9.42 -17.93
C GLY A 154 3.67 -8.08 -18.44
N LEU A 155 3.74 -7.05 -17.59
CA LEU A 155 4.25 -5.74 -17.99
C LEU A 155 5.77 -5.79 -18.07
N THR A 156 6.31 -5.66 -19.27
CA THR A 156 7.75 -5.54 -19.52
C THR A 156 8.25 -4.17 -19.12
N ILE A 157 8.51 -4.00 -17.83
CA ILE A 157 9.03 -2.76 -17.26
C ILE A 157 10.57 -2.80 -17.27
N PRO A 158 11.25 -1.79 -17.86
CA PRO A 158 12.70 -1.75 -17.90
C PRO A 158 13.30 -1.62 -16.49
N GLY A 159 14.34 -2.41 -16.22
CA GLY A 159 15.14 -2.39 -14.99
C GLY A 159 14.42 -2.91 -13.74
N VAL A 160 13.49 -3.85 -13.91
CA VAL A 160 13.03 -4.73 -12.82
C VAL A 160 14.10 -5.78 -12.54
N TRP A 161 14.55 -5.89 -11.30
CA TRP A 161 15.60 -6.86 -10.91
C TRP A 161 15.06 -8.26 -10.61
N ILE A 162 13.76 -8.39 -10.36
CA ILE A 162 13.10 -9.68 -10.10
C ILE A 162 11.85 -9.74 -10.98
N GLY A 163 11.96 -10.47 -12.08
CA GLY A 163 10.95 -10.60 -13.12
C GLY A 163 11.39 -11.65 -14.11
#